data_AF-A0A1B9G070-F1
#
_entry.id   AF-A0A1B9G070-F1
#
_cell.length_a   1.000
_cell.length_b   1.000
_cell.length_c   1.000
_cell.angle_alpha   90.00
_cell.angle_beta   90.00
_cell.angle_gamma   90.00
#
_symmetry.space_group_name_H-M   'P 1'
#
loop_
_entity.id
_entity.type
_entity.pdbx_description
1 polymer ?
#
loop_
_entity_poly.entity_id
_entity_poly.type
_entity_poly.pdbx_seq_one_letter_code
_entity_poly.pdbx_strand_id
1 'polypeptide(L)'
;MSPPILSSPFLNLNTINSILSSPSPIPTEQRIQLLEAKVHLLTSSLPPLIKPPTPQGASEIPDEKSKRDDKRDKAMFEIDKIRIALGRSYLQQKVPDHIKAEMEFGVVDRNCKGIIKRIEKSTSRSDGGINIDALTREPDKHWVEDVKLLRIDALKGMISVEEGLGRSARAERWRKTIEEIEQQE
;
A
#
# COMPACT_ATOMS: atom_id res chain seq x y z
N MET A 1 15.82 -11.24 9.23
CA MET A 1 16.66 -12.13 8.40
C MET A 1 16.06 -12.14 7.01
N SER A 2 16.84 -11.79 5.98
CA SER A 2 16.34 -11.76 4.59
C SER A 2 15.99 -13.19 4.13
N PRO A 3 14.87 -13.42 3.46
CA PRO A 3 14.48 -14.76 3.01
C PRO A 3 15.57 -15.37 2.10
N PRO A 4 15.85 -16.69 2.19
CA PRO A 4 16.91 -17.38 1.44
C PRO A 4 16.85 -17.24 -0.08
N ILE A 5 15.72 -16.80 -0.61
CA ILE A 5 15.41 -16.64 -2.04
C ILE A 5 16.06 -15.38 -2.62
N LEU A 6 16.40 -14.42 -1.76
CA LEU A 6 17.01 -13.15 -2.17
C LEU A 6 18.52 -13.24 -2.42
N SER A 7 19.16 -14.39 -2.16
CA SER A 7 20.59 -14.61 -2.48
C SER A 7 20.82 -15.19 -3.88
N SER A 8 19.76 -15.54 -4.61
CA SER A 8 19.88 -16.12 -5.94
C SER A 8 19.94 -15.04 -7.03
N PRO A 9 21.01 -15.00 -7.85
CA PRO A 9 21.14 -14.04 -8.96
C PRO A 9 20.10 -14.23 -10.07
N PHE A 10 19.31 -15.30 -10.03
CA PHE A 10 18.27 -15.62 -11.02
C PHE A 10 16.86 -15.15 -10.63
N LEU A 11 16.65 -14.77 -9.36
CA LEU A 11 15.36 -14.31 -8.85
C LEU A 11 15.24 -12.78 -8.96
N ASN A 12 15.06 -12.31 -10.19
CA ASN A 12 14.70 -10.94 -10.48
C ASN A 12 13.16 -10.75 -10.51
N LEU A 13 12.71 -9.49 -10.53
CA LEU A 13 11.29 -9.13 -10.50
C LEU A 13 10.48 -9.76 -11.65
N ASN A 14 11.08 -9.90 -12.84
CA ASN A 14 10.42 -10.49 -14.01
C ASN A 14 10.17 -11.99 -13.80
N THR A 15 11.17 -12.72 -13.27
CA THR A 15 11.03 -14.13 -12.93
C THR A 15 9.92 -14.33 -11.90
N ILE A 16 9.89 -13.51 -10.84
CA ILE A 16 8.84 -13.59 -9.80
C ILE A 16 7.44 -13.33 -10.39
N ASN A 17 7.30 -12.31 -11.24
CA ASN A 17 6.03 -12.00 -11.90
C ASN A 17 5.58 -13.13 -12.82
N SER A 18 6.50 -13.73 -13.58
CA SER A 18 6.20 -14.85 -14.47
C SER A 18 5.70 -16.07 -13.68
N ILE A 19 6.32 -16.38 -12.54
CA ILE A 19 5.90 -17.50 -11.70
C ILE A 19 4.53 -17.21 -11.06
N LEU A 20 4.35 -16.03 -10.46
CA LEU A 20 3.09 -15.66 -9.79
C LEU A 20 1.88 -15.55 -10.73
N SER A 21 2.13 -15.30 -12.02
CA SER A 21 1.09 -15.20 -13.06
C SER A 21 0.88 -16.51 -13.82
N SER A 22 1.68 -17.53 -13.55
CA SER A 22 1.54 -18.85 -14.18
C SER A 22 0.19 -19.47 -13.83
N PRO A 23 -0.50 -20.14 -14.77
CA PRO A 23 -1.74 -20.86 -14.49
C PRO A 23 -1.53 -22.10 -13.61
N SER A 24 -0.27 -22.52 -13.41
CA SER A 24 0.06 -23.66 -12.54
C SER A 24 -0.24 -23.35 -11.07
N PRO A 25 -0.87 -24.26 -10.31
CA PRO A 25 -1.08 -24.06 -8.89
C PRO A 25 0.26 -23.98 -8.16
N ILE A 26 0.44 -22.92 -7.37
CA ILE A 26 1.64 -22.68 -6.56
C ILE A 26 1.30 -23.01 -5.11
N PRO A 27 2.10 -23.82 -4.40
CA PRO A 27 1.93 -24.03 -2.96
C PRO A 27 1.93 -22.70 -2.20
N THR A 28 1.07 -22.57 -1.19
CA THR A 28 0.87 -21.32 -0.43
C THR A 28 2.18 -20.79 0.15
N GLU A 29 3.03 -21.66 0.70
CA GLU A 29 4.32 -21.30 1.27
C GLU A 29 5.28 -20.71 0.23
N GLN A 30 5.31 -21.29 -0.97
CA GLN A 30 6.11 -20.78 -2.08
C GLN A 30 5.56 -19.45 -2.60
N ARG A 31 4.22 -19.31 -2.63
CA ARG A 31 3.57 -18.04 -3.00
C ARG A 31 3.93 -16.92 -2.03
N ILE A 32 3.90 -17.18 -0.72
CA ILE A 32 4.30 -16.24 0.34
C ILE A 32 5.74 -15.78 0.11
N GLN A 33 6.65 -16.73 -0.05
CA GLN A 33 8.06 -16.49 -0.30
C GLN A 33 8.32 -15.59 -1.53
N LEU A 34 7.61 -15.84 -2.63
CA LEU A 34 7.69 -15.02 -3.85
C LEU A 34 7.13 -13.61 -3.63
N LEU A 35 6.01 -13.48 -2.92
CA LEU A 35 5.40 -12.18 -2.61
C LEU A 35 6.27 -11.36 -1.64
N GLU A 36 6.85 -11.98 -0.61
CA GLU A 36 7.82 -11.33 0.30
C GLU A 36 9.03 -10.82 -0.48
N ALA A 37 9.61 -11.65 -1.36
CA ALA A 37 10.72 -11.26 -2.20
C ALA A 37 10.36 -10.09 -3.12
N LYS A 38 9.15 -10.12 -3.72
CA LYS A 38 8.64 -9.04 -4.57
C LYS A 38 8.52 -7.73 -3.79
N VAL A 39 7.93 -7.76 -2.60
CA VAL A 39 7.83 -6.58 -1.72
C VAL A 39 9.21 -6.05 -1.37
N HIS A 40 10.15 -6.91 -0.98
CA HIS A 40 11.51 -6.51 -0.64
C HIS A 40 12.24 -5.82 -1.81
N LEU A 41 12.18 -6.39 -3.01
CA LEU A 41 12.81 -5.83 -4.21
C LEU A 41 12.21 -4.46 -4.57
N LEU A 42 10.89 -4.35 -4.56
CA LEU A 42 10.22 -3.09 -4.90
C LEU A 42 10.47 -2.00 -3.85
N THR A 43 10.39 -2.33 -2.56
CA THR A 43 10.62 -1.36 -1.49
C THR A 43 12.08 -0.90 -1.40
N SER A 44 13.04 -1.79 -1.69
CA SER A 44 14.47 -1.46 -1.73
C SER A 44 14.84 -0.51 -2.87
N SER A 45 14.02 -0.46 -3.93
CA SER A 45 14.19 0.46 -5.06
C SER A 45 13.56 1.84 -4.85
N LEU A 46 12.79 2.04 -3.77
CA LEU A 46 12.13 3.31 -3.49
C LEU A 46 13.10 4.32 -2.82
N PRO A 47 13.00 5.61 -3.16
CA PRO A 47 13.77 6.64 -2.47
C PRO A 47 13.45 6.67 -0.96
N PRO A 48 14.46 6.80 -0.07
CA PRO A 48 14.23 6.87 1.36
C PRO A 48 13.37 8.09 1.73
N LEU A 49 12.45 7.90 2.68
CA LEU A 49 11.56 8.95 3.21
C LEU A 49 12.33 10.03 3.99
N ILE A 50 13.52 9.68 4.50
CA ILE A 50 14.36 10.58 5.29
C ILE A 50 15.25 11.33 4.31
N LYS A 51 14.95 12.62 4.09
CA LYS A 51 15.90 13.53 3.47
C LYS A 51 17.16 13.56 4.35
N PRO A 52 18.37 13.40 3.80
CA PRO A 52 19.55 13.93 4.48
C PRO A 52 19.30 15.43 4.76
N PRO A 53 19.83 16.00 5.84
CA PRO A 53 19.71 17.43 6.10
C PRO A 53 20.27 18.19 4.90
N THR A 54 19.36 18.66 4.04
CA THR A 54 19.70 19.48 2.88
C THR A 54 20.44 20.71 3.41
N PRO A 55 21.60 21.10 2.84
CA PRO A 55 22.23 22.36 3.18
C PRO A 55 21.18 23.47 3.05
N GLN A 56 21.04 24.26 4.12
CA GLN A 56 20.14 25.41 4.16
C GLN A 56 20.46 26.33 2.98
N GLY A 57 19.65 26.30 1.91
CA GLY A 57 19.90 27.13 0.73
C GLY A 57 19.20 26.72 -0.57
N ALA A 58 18.86 25.44 -0.75
CA ALA A 58 18.11 25.01 -1.95
C ALA A 58 16.59 25.05 -1.68
N SER A 59 15.94 26.15 -2.07
CA SER A 59 14.48 26.23 -2.12
C SER A 59 13.98 25.26 -3.21
N GLU A 60 13.55 24.07 -2.81
CA GLU A 60 12.82 23.19 -3.73
C GLU A 60 11.52 23.89 -4.13
N ILE A 61 11.35 24.09 -5.43
CA ILE A 61 10.14 24.65 -6.02
C ILE A 61 8.95 23.76 -5.60
N PRO A 62 7.87 24.32 -5.02
CA PRO A 62 6.73 23.56 -4.48
C PRO A 62 6.15 22.50 -5.43
N ASP A 63 6.19 22.77 -6.75
CA ASP A 63 5.63 21.88 -7.78
C ASP A 63 6.43 20.59 -8.00
N GLU A 64 7.76 20.64 -7.85
CA GLU A 64 8.59 19.43 -7.98
C GLU A 64 8.41 18.47 -6.81
N LYS A 65 8.13 19.01 -5.63
CA LYS A 65 7.88 18.20 -4.43
C LYS A 65 6.56 17.46 -4.55
N SER A 66 5.49 18.14 -5.00
CA SER A 66 4.19 17.52 -5.25
C SER A 66 4.27 16.39 -6.28
N LYS A 67 4.96 16.59 -7.41
CA LYS A 67 5.13 15.54 -8.44
C LYS A 67 5.91 14.31 -7.92
N ARG A 68 6.89 14.53 -7.05
CA ARG A 68 7.66 13.44 -6.41
C ARG A 68 6.81 12.63 -5.43
N ASP A 69 6.00 13.30 -4.62
CA ASP A 69 5.09 12.65 -3.69
C ASP A 69 4.03 11.82 -4.44
N ASP A 70 3.43 12.35 -5.52
CA ASP A 70 2.46 11.63 -6.35
C ASP A 70 3.06 10.36 -6.97
N LYS A 71 4.26 10.45 -7.56
CA LYS A 71 4.93 9.29 -8.18
C LYS A 71 5.24 8.22 -7.14
N ARG A 72 5.65 8.62 -5.94
CA ARG A 72 5.93 7.72 -4.84
C ARG A 72 4.66 7.04 -4.33
N ASP A 73 3.56 7.79 -4.20
CA ASP A 73 2.29 7.27 -3.72
C ASP A 73 1.73 6.22 -4.67
N LYS A 74 1.81 6.46 -5.99
CA LYS A 74 1.48 5.46 -7.01
C LYS A 74 2.35 4.20 -6.91
N ALA A 75 3.65 4.36 -6.69
CA ALA A 75 4.54 3.20 -6.53
C ALA A 75 4.24 2.42 -5.23
N MET A 76 3.92 3.11 -4.13
CA MET A 76 3.56 2.48 -2.86
C MET A 76 2.23 1.72 -2.98
N PHE A 77 1.26 2.28 -3.69
CA PHE A 77 -0.03 1.63 -3.94
C PHE A 77 0.11 0.30 -4.68
N GLU A 78 0.98 0.23 -5.68
CA GLU A 78 1.28 -1.05 -6.36
C GLU A 78 1.95 -2.07 -5.43
N ILE A 79 2.79 -1.61 -4.49
CA ILE A 79 3.36 -2.47 -3.45
C ILE A 79 2.27 -2.93 -2.48
N ASP A 80 1.36 -2.06 -2.11
CA ASP A 80 0.28 -2.35 -1.16
C ASP A 80 -0.70 -3.39 -1.72
N LYS A 81 -0.99 -3.39 -3.04
CA LYS A 81 -1.71 -4.50 -3.70
C LYS A 81 -1.03 -5.86 -3.47
N ILE A 82 0.30 -5.90 -3.53
CA ILE A 82 1.09 -7.12 -3.29
C ILE A 82 1.01 -7.51 -1.80
N ARG A 83 1.05 -6.53 -0.89
CA ARG A 83 0.88 -6.76 0.55
C ARG A 83 -0.49 -7.32 0.90
N ILE A 84 -1.57 -6.85 0.25
CA ILE A 84 -2.90 -7.46 0.39
C ILE A 84 -2.87 -8.94 -0.01
N ALA A 85 -2.27 -9.27 -1.16
CA ALA A 85 -2.14 -10.66 -1.61
C ALA A 85 -1.30 -11.50 -0.63
N LEU A 86 -0.25 -10.92 -0.05
CA LEU A 86 0.60 -11.56 0.95
C LEU A 86 -0.16 -11.83 2.25
N GLY A 87 -0.87 -10.83 2.77
CA GLY A 87 -1.73 -10.96 3.95
C GLY A 87 -2.79 -12.05 3.79
N ARG A 88 -3.46 -12.10 2.63
CA ARG A 88 -4.40 -13.18 2.29
C ARG A 88 -3.72 -14.55 2.25
N SER A 89 -2.51 -14.64 1.71
CA SER A 89 -1.76 -15.91 1.63
C SER A 89 -1.38 -16.43 3.02
N TYR A 90 -1.07 -15.55 3.99
CA TYR A 90 -0.85 -15.96 5.39
C TYR A 90 -2.08 -16.58 6.04
N LEU A 91 -3.27 -16.08 5.72
CA LEU A 91 -4.53 -16.63 6.23
C LEU A 91 -4.94 -17.96 5.57
N GLN A 92 -4.42 -18.25 4.38
CA GLN A 92 -4.75 -19.47 3.61
C GLN A 92 -3.86 -20.68 3.97
N GLN A 93 -2.88 -20.51 4.85
CA GLN A 93 -2.06 -21.62 5.33
C GLN A 93 -2.90 -22.64 6.10
N LYS A 94 -2.39 -23.88 6.19
CA LYS A 94 -3.00 -24.92 7.02
C LYS A 94 -3.19 -24.49 8.48
N VAL A 95 -2.23 -23.71 8.98
CA VAL A 95 -2.34 -22.98 10.25
C VAL A 95 -2.22 -21.49 9.90
N PRO A 96 -3.31 -20.71 9.95
CA PRO A 96 -3.29 -19.30 9.59
C PRO A 96 -2.31 -18.49 10.45
N ASP A 97 -1.44 -17.71 9.80
CA ASP A 97 -0.54 -16.78 10.49
C ASP A 97 -1.22 -15.40 10.62
N HIS A 98 -2.08 -15.28 11.63
CA HIS A 98 -2.83 -14.06 11.89
C HIS A 98 -1.94 -12.85 12.22
N ILE A 99 -0.78 -13.06 12.82
CA ILE A 99 0.13 -11.96 13.21
C ILE A 99 0.75 -11.34 11.96
N LYS A 100 1.31 -12.16 11.06
CA LYS A 100 1.88 -11.65 9.81
C LYS A 100 0.81 -11.05 8.91
N ALA A 101 -0.37 -11.65 8.85
CA ALA A 101 -1.51 -11.07 8.14
C ALA A 101 -1.90 -9.69 8.70
N GLU A 102 -2.02 -9.54 10.03
CA GLU A 102 -2.33 -8.25 10.70
C GLU A 102 -1.31 -7.18 10.32
N MET A 103 -0.02 -7.54 10.32
CA MET A 103 1.06 -6.62 9.96
C MET A 103 0.92 -6.11 8.52
N GLU A 104 0.70 -7.00 7.55
CA GLU A 104 0.59 -6.60 6.14
C GLU A 104 -0.63 -5.71 5.89
N PHE A 105 -1.80 -6.10 6.38
CA PHE A 105 -3.01 -5.29 6.25
C PHE A 105 -2.90 -3.94 6.97
N GLY A 106 -2.26 -3.91 8.14
CA GLY A 106 -2.03 -2.69 8.91
C GLY A 106 -1.08 -1.70 8.23
N VAL A 107 -0.08 -2.17 7.47
CA VAL A 107 0.77 -1.31 6.65
C VAL A 107 -0.04 -0.67 5.53
N VAL A 108 -0.87 -1.44 4.83
CA VAL A 108 -1.70 -0.95 3.73
C VAL A 108 -2.71 0.10 4.20
N ASP A 109 -3.44 -0.13 5.31
CA ASP A 109 -4.37 0.87 5.85
C ASP A 109 -3.66 2.19 6.19
N ARG A 110 -2.48 2.11 6.83
CA ARG A 110 -1.69 3.30 7.17
C ARG A 110 -1.26 4.08 5.94
N ASN A 111 -0.79 3.39 4.90
CA ASN A 111 -0.36 4.01 3.65
C ASN A 111 -1.53 4.68 2.95
N CYS A 112 -2.66 3.99 2.79
CA CYS A 112 -3.85 4.53 2.14
C CYS A 112 -4.38 5.78 2.88
N LYS A 113 -4.45 5.76 4.22
CA LYS A 113 -4.79 6.95 5.02
C LYS A 113 -3.84 8.12 4.75
N GLY A 114 -2.55 7.84 4.62
CA GLY A 114 -1.55 8.84 4.30
C GLY A 114 -1.75 9.48 2.93
N ILE A 115 -2.08 8.66 1.92
CA ILE A 115 -2.35 9.10 0.54
C ILE A 115 -3.62 9.96 0.51
N ILE A 116 -4.74 9.46 1.06
CA ILE A 116 -6.03 10.19 1.11
C ILE A 116 -5.85 11.56 1.76
N LYS A 117 -5.19 11.63 2.93
CA LYS A 117 -4.92 12.89 3.63
C LYS A 117 -4.08 13.87 2.81
N ARG A 118 -3.14 13.38 1.98
CA ARG A 118 -2.34 14.25 1.09
C ARG A 118 -3.20 14.80 -0.06
N ILE A 119 -4.06 13.96 -0.64
CA ILE A 119 -4.98 14.36 -1.70
C ILE A 119 -5.94 15.44 -1.19
N GLU A 120 -6.61 15.19 -0.06
CA GLU A 120 -7.52 16.17 0.57
C GLU A 120 -6.83 17.51 0.83
N LYS A 121 -5.62 17.47 1.40
CA LYS A 121 -4.82 18.68 1.67
C LYS A 121 -4.43 19.43 0.40
N SER A 122 -4.19 18.72 -0.71
CA SER A 122 -3.90 19.36 -1.99
C SER A 122 -5.13 20.04 -2.57
N THR A 123 -6.31 19.45 -2.43
CA THR A 123 -7.60 20.03 -2.86
C THR A 123 -7.94 21.29 -2.08
N SER A 124 -7.76 21.32 -0.75
CA SER A 124 -8.08 22.49 0.08
C SER A 124 -7.16 23.70 -0.14
N ARG A 125 -6.00 23.53 -0.79
CA ARG A 125 -5.04 24.63 -1.04
C ARG A 125 -5.33 25.44 -2.30
N SER A 126 -6.15 24.92 -3.21
CA SER A 126 -6.53 25.64 -4.44
C SER A 126 -7.52 26.80 -4.21
N ASP A 127 -8.11 26.91 -3.02
CA ASP A 127 -9.20 27.87 -2.76
C ASP A 127 -8.71 29.26 -2.25
N GLY A 128 -7.39 29.45 -2.10
CA GLY A 128 -6.81 30.62 -1.41
C GLY A 128 -5.98 31.60 -2.26
N GLY A 129 -5.77 31.37 -3.55
CA GLY A 129 -4.97 32.26 -4.38
C GLY A 129 -4.97 31.87 -5.85
N ILE A 130 -5.24 32.84 -6.73
CA ILE A 130 -5.28 32.67 -8.18
C ILE A 130 -3.91 32.20 -8.67
N ASN A 131 -3.76 30.89 -8.84
CA ASN A 131 -2.64 30.29 -9.54
C ASN A 131 -3.22 29.66 -10.82
N ILE A 132 -2.92 30.28 -11.96
CA ILE A 132 -3.50 29.93 -13.27
C ILE A 132 -3.15 28.49 -13.68
N ASP A 133 -2.09 27.90 -13.10
CA ASP A 133 -1.69 26.50 -13.29
C ASP A 133 -2.42 25.49 -12.38
N ALA A 134 -3.20 25.94 -11.39
CA ALA A 134 -3.99 25.06 -10.52
C ALA A 134 -5.31 24.60 -11.18
N LEU A 135 -5.71 25.20 -12.31
CA LEU A 135 -6.95 24.87 -13.01
C LEU A 135 -6.99 23.48 -13.66
N THR A 136 -5.86 22.75 -13.70
CA THR A 136 -5.75 21.46 -14.41
C THR A 136 -5.50 20.24 -13.52
N ARG A 137 -5.46 20.40 -12.20
CA ARG A 137 -5.25 19.27 -11.27
C ARG A 137 -6.52 19.02 -10.46
N GLU A 138 -7.62 18.67 -11.12
CA GLU A 138 -8.62 17.88 -10.42
C GLU A 138 -7.93 16.60 -9.93
N PRO A 139 -8.04 16.24 -8.64
CA PRO A 139 -7.60 14.94 -8.19
C PRO A 139 -8.33 13.91 -9.04
N ASP A 140 -7.56 13.02 -9.68
CA ASP A 140 -8.12 11.95 -10.48
C ASP A 140 -9.10 11.17 -9.60
N LYS A 141 -10.41 11.35 -9.83
CA LYS A 141 -11.44 10.78 -8.95
C LYS A 141 -11.31 9.26 -8.90
N HIS A 142 -10.88 8.64 -9.99
CA HIS A 142 -10.59 7.22 -10.06
C HIS A 142 -9.42 6.84 -9.14
N TRP A 143 -8.40 7.69 -9.02
CA TRP A 143 -7.28 7.44 -8.13
C TRP A 143 -7.69 7.45 -6.65
N VAL A 144 -8.52 8.41 -6.23
CA VAL A 144 -9.03 8.45 -4.85
C VAL A 144 -9.86 7.21 -4.55
N GLU A 145 -10.70 6.81 -5.50
CA GLU A 145 -11.56 5.64 -5.37
C GLU A 145 -10.75 4.35 -5.30
N ASP A 146 -9.75 4.18 -6.16
CA ASP A 146 -8.83 3.06 -6.14
C ASP A 146 -8.13 2.91 -4.77
N VAL A 147 -7.71 4.03 -4.16
CA VAL A 147 -7.09 4.04 -2.83
C VAL A 147 -8.09 3.71 -1.72
N LYS A 148 -9.34 4.19 -1.82
CA LYS A 148 -10.43 3.82 -0.89
C LYS A 148 -10.73 2.32 -0.97
N LEU A 149 -10.89 1.77 -2.18
CA LEU A 149 -11.15 0.35 -2.41
C LEU A 149 -10.02 -0.52 -1.85
N LEU A 150 -8.76 -0.16 -2.10
CA LEU A 150 -7.62 -0.89 -1.54
C LEU A 150 -7.59 -0.84 -0.01
N ARG A 151 -7.96 0.31 0.58
CA ARG A 151 -8.09 0.45 2.03
C ARG A 151 -9.22 -0.43 2.59
N ILE A 152 -10.37 -0.48 1.94
CA ILE A 152 -11.49 -1.37 2.32
C ILE A 152 -11.02 -2.83 2.28
N ASP A 153 -10.28 -3.22 1.25
CA ASP A 153 -9.71 -4.57 1.13
C ASP A 153 -8.75 -4.91 2.29
N ALA A 154 -7.93 -3.94 2.73
CA ALA A 154 -7.09 -4.10 3.91
C ALA A 154 -7.92 -4.29 5.18
N LEU A 155 -8.96 -3.48 5.37
CA LEU A 155 -9.85 -3.55 6.54
C LEU A 155 -10.63 -4.87 6.58
N LYS A 156 -11.08 -5.39 5.43
CA LYS A 156 -11.67 -6.73 5.31
C LYS A 156 -10.69 -7.81 5.75
N GLY A 157 -9.43 -7.71 5.33
CA GLY A 157 -8.36 -8.58 5.82
C GLY A 157 -8.16 -8.52 7.34
N MET A 158 -8.17 -7.30 7.91
CA MET A 158 -8.11 -7.09 9.36
C MET A 158 -9.31 -7.74 10.07
N ILE A 159 -10.53 -7.63 9.53
CA ILE A 159 -11.71 -8.29 10.10
C ILE A 159 -11.50 -9.80 10.19
N SER A 160 -11.06 -10.45 9.10
CA SER A 160 -10.78 -11.89 9.09
C SER A 160 -9.69 -12.29 10.11
N VAL A 161 -8.67 -11.45 10.30
CA VAL A 161 -7.65 -11.64 11.34
C VAL A 161 -8.27 -11.58 12.75
N GLU A 162 -9.04 -10.53 13.02
CA GLU A 162 -9.64 -10.30 14.34
C GLU A 162 -10.66 -11.39 14.70
N GLU A 163 -11.49 -11.82 13.75
CA GLU A 163 -12.42 -12.92 13.93
C GLU A 163 -11.69 -14.24 14.18
N GLY A 164 -10.65 -14.55 13.40
CA GLY A 164 -9.84 -15.76 13.60
C GLY A 164 -9.13 -15.81 14.96
N LEU A 165 -8.84 -14.65 15.55
CA LEU A 165 -8.28 -14.51 16.89
C LEU A 165 -9.34 -14.39 18.01
N GLY A 166 -10.64 -14.45 17.69
CA GLY A 166 -11.73 -14.32 18.65
C GLY A 166 -11.93 -12.89 19.21
N ARG A 167 -11.41 -11.87 18.53
CA ARG A 167 -11.44 -10.45 18.95
C ARG A 167 -12.57 -9.68 18.27
N SER A 168 -13.81 -10.17 18.39
CA SER A 168 -14.99 -9.66 17.64
C SER A 168 -15.27 -8.16 17.84
N ALA A 169 -15.01 -7.60 19.03
CA ALA A 169 -15.18 -6.17 19.27
C ALA A 169 -14.22 -5.29 18.44
N ARG A 170 -13.03 -5.80 18.09
CA ARG A 170 -12.09 -5.09 17.21
C ARG A 170 -12.49 -5.24 15.74
N ALA A 171 -12.97 -6.41 15.34
CA ALA A 171 -13.57 -6.62 14.01
C ALA A 171 -14.72 -5.64 13.75
N GLU A 172 -15.60 -5.42 14.72
CA GLU A 172 -16.74 -4.51 14.60
C GLU A 172 -16.32 -3.06 14.32
N ARG A 173 -15.24 -2.59 14.98
CA ARG A 173 -14.70 -1.25 14.72
C ARG A 173 -14.21 -1.09 13.27
N TRP A 174 -13.64 -2.15 12.69
CA TRP A 174 -13.22 -2.13 11.30
C TRP A 174 -14.40 -2.14 10.34
N ARG A 175 -15.48 -2.88 10.65
CA ARG A 175 -16.73 -2.84 9.85
C ARG A 175 -17.31 -1.44 9.81
N LYS A 176 -17.45 -0.79 10.97
CA LYS A 176 -17.91 0.59 11.03
C LYS A 176 -17.02 1.55 10.23
N THR A 177 -15.70 1.34 10.25
CA THR A 177 -14.78 2.15 9.44
C THR A 177 -14.99 1.96 7.94
N ILE A 178 -15.35 0.75 7.49
CA ILE A 178 -15.69 0.49 6.08
C ILE A 178 -16.97 1.23 5.71
N GLU A 179 -18.02 1.12 6.53
CA GLU A 179 -19.29 1.82 6.31
C GLU A 179 -19.09 3.34 6.21
N GLU A 180 -18.25 3.91 7.08
CA GLU A 180 -17.89 5.34 7.04
C GLU A 180 -17.16 5.74 5.74
N ILE A 181 -16.37 4.85 5.13
CA ILE A 181 -15.68 5.12 3.86
C ILE A 181 -16.65 5.02 2.68
N GLU A 182 -17.53 4.02 2.69
CA GLU A 182 -18.53 3.78 1.64
C GLU A 182 -19.61 4.89 1.63
N GLN A 183 -19.89 5.51 2.78
CA GLN A 183 -20.83 6.64 2.88
C GLN A 183 -20.23 8.00 2.45
N GLN A 184 -18.92 8.07 2.18
CA GLN A 184 -18.23 9.29 1.71
C GLN A 184 -18.20 9.40 0.17
N GLU A 185 -19.17 8.79 -0.52
CA GLU A 185 -19.43 8.92 -1.96
C GLU A 185 -20.20 10.20 -2.32
#